data_AF-A0AAE1WPM0-F1
#
_entry.id   AF-A0AAE1WPM0-F1
#
_cell.length_a   1.000
_cell.length_b   1.000
_cell.length_c   1.000
_cell.angle_alpha   90.00
_cell.angle_beta   90.00
_cell.angle_gamma   90.00
#
_symmetry.space_group_name_H-M   'P 1'
#
loop_
_entity.id
_entity.type
_entity.pdbx_description
1 polymer ?
#
loop_
_entity_poly.entity_id
_entity_poly.type
_entity_poly.pdbx_seq_one_letter_code
_entity_poly.pdbx_strand_id
1 'polypeptide(L)'
;MRQMGLFNLASSKQRNARKWRLLDIITAAFFLGVLVLFLLVFTPLGDAFAASGRKTALRSPGLDPRNRGKLLALLELGRQGVTMDACPADMVDHMPCEDPRINSQLSREMNYYRERHCPKAEETPLCLIPPPQGYRVPVQWPESLHKIWHDNMPYNKIADRKGHQGWMKREGPYFIFPGGGTMFPDGAVQRLFTLQKATYFLEVDRLLRPGGYLVISGPPVQWPKQEKEWADLQGVARSLCYQLIVVDGNTVIWKKPNGDSCLPNQNEFGLHLCDESNEPRLLPREYAVGTIPNWPERLQKAPSRASVMENGTDVFEVDNQRWTRRIAYYKNTLKIKLGTPSIRNIMDMNAFFGGFAAAIISDPVWVMNVVPSSKTLTLDVIYDRGLIGVYHDWCEPFSTYPRTYDLIHVDDIESLLKDPSSGMSRCNLVDLMVEIDRMLRPKGTVIIRDSPEAIDKLSHISHALRWTTSVHEKEPGSHGRERVLVATKSLWKLTSASH
;
A
#
# COMPACT_ATOMS: atom_id res chain seq x y z
N MET A 1 67.33 37.53 -29.14
CA MET A 1 68.59 38.13 -28.69
C MET A 1 68.57 38.15 -27.16
N ARG A 2 69.58 37.54 -26.51
CA ARG A 2 69.82 37.48 -25.05
C ARG A 2 68.81 36.67 -24.21
N GLN A 3 69.18 35.81 -23.26
CA GLN A 3 70.47 35.20 -22.89
C GLN A 3 70.10 34.10 -21.87
N MET A 4 70.54 32.86 -22.09
CA MET A 4 70.69 31.89 -20.99
C MET A 4 71.80 32.42 -20.07
N GLY A 5 71.54 32.47 -18.78
CA GLY A 5 72.50 32.81 -17.74
C GLY A 5 72.27 31.94 -16.51
N LEU A 6 73.11 30.92 -16.36
CA LEU A 6 73.31 30.13 -15.14
C LEU A 6 73.39 31.02 -13.91
N PHE A 7 72.82 30.59 -12.77
CA PHE A 7 73.44 30.79 -11.46
C PHE A 7 73.06 29.70 -10.44
N ASN A 8 74.07 28.89 -10.12
CA ASN A 8 74.44 28.31 -8.82
C ASN A 8 73.45 27.44 -8.02
N LEU A 9 73.71 26.12 -8.04
CA LEU A 9 73.41 25.22 -6.91
C LEU A 9 74.24 25.65 -5.69
N ALA A 10 73.58 26.25 -4.70
CA ALA A 10 74.14 26.45 -3.37
C ALA A 10 73.79 25.25 -2.47
N SER A 11 74.83 24.50 -2.12
CA SER A 11 75.10 23.82 -0.84
C SER A 11 73.94 23.19 -0.05
N SER A 12 74.03 21.87 0.05
CA SER A 12 73.40 21.00 1.05
C SER A 12 73.42 21.60 2.46
N LYS A 13 72.27 22.11 2.92
CA LYS A 13 71.99 22.24 4.35
C LYS A 13 71.46 20.90 4.85
N GLN A 14 72.26 20.26 5.72
CA GLN A 14 71.85 19.14 6.58
C GLN A 14 70.42 19.37 7.10
N ARG A 15 69.46 18.56 6.63
CA ARG A 15 68.14 18.46 7.26
C ARG A 15 68.32 17.73 8.59
N ASN A 16 68.43 18.49 9.67
CA ASN A 16 68.25 17.95 11.02
C ASN A 16 66.87 17.27 11.09
N ALA A 17 66.85 15.96 11.31
CA ALA A 17 65.62 15.21 11.52
C ALA A 17 64.92 15.76 12.77
N ARG A 18 63.80 16.45 12.56
CA ARG A 18 62.99 17.02 13.65
C ARG A 18 62.45 15.85 14.48
N LYS A 19 62.95 15.69 15.72
CA LYS A 19 62.40 14.72 16.67
C LYS A 19 60.97 15.16 17.01
N TRP A 20 59.99 14.38 16.57
CA TRP A 20 58.57 14.60 16.85
C TRP A 20 58.37 14.61 18.36
N ARG A 21 57.86 15.72 18.90
CA ARG A 21 57.44 15.80 20.29
C ARG A 21 56.10 15.07 20.42
N LEU A 22 55.78 14.57 21.62
CA LEU A 22 54.51 13.89 21.88
C LEU A 22 53.30 14.69 21.38
N LEU A 23 53.36 16.02 21.51
CA LEU A 23 52.35 16.96 21.02
C LEU A 23 52.18 16.92 19.49
N ASP A 24 53.26 16.73 18.73
CA ASP A 24 53.20 16.64 17.26
C ASP A 24 52.50 15.34 16.82
N ILE A 25 52.72 14.25 17.56
CA ILE A 25 52.04 12.95 17.32
C ILE A 25 50.56 13.05 17.68
N ILE A 26 50.22 13.65 18.82
CA ILE A 26 48.82 13.85 19.24
C ILE A 26 48.08 14.73 18.21
N THR A 27 48.74 15.78 17.74
CA THR A 27 48.16 16.71 16.77
C THR A 27 47.95 16.02 15.41
N ALA A 28 48.93 15.24 14.93
CA ALA A 28 48.78 14.42 13.74
C ALA A 28 47.63 13.39 13.86
N ALA A 29 47.51 12.72 15.01
CA ALA A 29 46.42 11.78 15.27
C ALA A 29 45.04 12.47 15.27
N PHE A 30 44.93 13.67 15.84
CA PHE A 30 43.71 14.46 15.81
C PHE A 30 43.32 14.86 14.37
N PHE A 31 44.26 15.40 13.59
CA PHE A 31 43.97 15.77 12.20
C PHE A 31 43.66 14.56 11.31
N LEU A 32 44.30 13.42 11.55
CA LEU A 32 43.96 12.17 10.87
C LEU A 32 42.54 11.71 11.24
N GLY A 33 42.16 11.81 12.52
CA GLY A 33 40.80 11.50 12.98
C GLY A 33 39.74 12.41 12.35
N VAL A 34 40.03 13.72 12.25
CA VAL A 34 39.16 14.68 11.56
C VAL A 34 39.08 14.38 10.06
N LEU A 35 40.19 14.04 9.41
CA LEU A 35 40.20 13.66 7.99
C LEU A 35 39.36 12.39 7.75
N VAL A 36 39.51 11.38 8.60
CA VAL A 36 38.70 10.14 8.54
C VAL A 36 37.22 10.45 8.75
N LEU A 37 36.88 11.30 9.73
CA LEU A 37 35.50 11.75 9.93
C LEU A 37 34.98 12.48 8.68
N PHE A 38 35.78 13.34 8.07
CA PHE A 38 35.40 14.07 6.87
C PHE A 38 35.17 13.12 5.68
N LEU A 39 36.04 12.10 5.53
CA LEU A 39 35.87 11.06 4.53
C LEU A 39 34.60 10.23 4.79
N LEU A 40 34.29 9.91 6.04
CA LEU A 40 33.06 9.17 6.38
C LEU A 40 31.79 10.02 6.22
N VAL A 41 31.85 11.34 6.43
CA VAL A 41 30.65 12.20 6.37
C VAL A 41 30.39 12.74 4.96
N PHE A 42 31.45 13.06 4.21
CA PHE A 42 31.33 13.78 2.93
C PHE A 42 31.70 12.95 1.71
N THR A 43 32.06 11.67 1.87
CA THR A 43 32.28 10.75 0.75
C THR A 43 31.42 9.50 0.87
N PRO A 44 31.15 8.78 -0.24
CA PRO A 44 30.36 7.56 -0.22
C PRO A 44 30.95 6.42 0.63
N LEU A 45 32.20 6.55 1.11
CA LEU A 45 32.82 5.53 1.96
C LEU A 45 32.06 5.35 3.28
N GLY A 46 31.60 6.42 3.93
CA GLY A 46 30.88 6.29 5.19
C GLY A 46 29.49 5.68 5.00
N ASP A 47 28.82 6.00 3.90
CA ASP A 47 27.56 5.35 3.52
C ASP A 47 27.79 3.85 3.23
N ALA A 48 28.89 3.47 2.59
CA ALA A 48 29.24 2.08 2.34
C ALA A 48 29.56 1.30 3.63
N PHE A 49 30.29 1.89 4.58
CA PHE A 49 30.56 1.27 5.89
C PHE A 49 29.31 1.18 6.78
N ALA A 50 28.46 2.22 6.78
CA ALA A 50 27.19 2.22 7.51
C ALA A 50 26.18 1.23 6.90
N ALA A 51 26.12 1.13 5.57
CA ALA A 51 25.32 0.13 4.86
C ALA A 51 25.83 -1.29 5.12
N SER A 52 27.15 -1.51 5.15
CA SER A 52 27.73 -2.84 5.44
C SER A 52 27.49 -3.27 6.90
N GLY A 53 27.71 -2.36 7.86
CA GLY A 53 27.42 -2.60 9.28
C GLY A 53 25.93 -2.87 9.55
N ARG A 54 25.02 -2.15 8.88
CA ARG A 54 23.56 -2.35 9.01
C ARG A 54 23.04 -3.57 8.25
N LYS A 55 23.56 -3.90 7.07
CA LYS A 55 23.21 -5.14 6.34
C LYS A 55 23.53 -6.39 7.16
N THR A 56 24.60 -6.35 7.95
CA THR A 56 24.97 -7.44 8.86
C THR A 56 24.03 -7.53 10.07
N ALA A 57 23.47 -6.40 10.54
CA ALA A 57 22.52 -6.34 11.66
C ALA A 57 21.04 -6.56 11.26
N LEU A 58 20.69 -6.36 9.99
CA LEU A 58 19.34 -6.56 9.44
C LEU A 58 19.04 -8.00 9.01
N ARG A 59 20.05 -8.89 9.03
CA ARG A 59 19.78 -10.32 9.05
C ARG A 59 19.10 -10.64 10.37
N SER A 60 17.76 -10.70 10.33
CA SER A 60 16.95 -11.24 11.40
C SER A 60 17.56 -12.59 11.84
N PRO A 61 17.74 -12.87 13.13
CA PRO A 61 18.42 -14.09 13.60
C PRO A 61 17.65 -15.40 13.33
N GLY A 62 16.54 -15.37 12.59
CA GLY A 62 15.56 -16.43 12.56
C GLY A 62 15.18 -16.87 11.16
N LEU A 63 16.08 -17.57 10.47
CA LEU A 63 15.86 -18.89 9.86
C LEU A 63 17.01 -19.15 8.87
N ASP A 64 17.81 -20.17 9.14
CA ASP A 64 18.65 -20.81 8.11
C ASP A 64 17.75 -21.12 6.88
N PRO A 65 18.13 -20.72 5.65
CA PRO A 65 17.39 -21.08 4.44
C PRO A 65 17.06 -22.58 4.34
N ARG A 66 17.90 -23.46 4.90
CA ARG A 66 17.63 -24.91 4.98
C ARG A 66 16.47 -25.26 5.92
N ASN A 67 16.28 -24.50 6.99
CA ASN A 67 15.16 -24.68 7.92
C ASN A 67 13.85 -24.17 7.33
N ARG A 68 13.89 -23.07 6.56
CA ARG A 68 12.71 -22.55 5.84
C ARG A 68 12.16 -23.56 4.85
N GLY A 69 13.01 -24.09 3.96
CA GLY A 69 12.59 -25.08 2.95
C GLY A 69 11.99 -26.35 3.58
N LYS A 70 12.55 -26.82 4.70
CA LYS A 70 11.99 -27.96 5.46
C LYS A 70 10.61 -27.64 6.03
N LEU A 71 10.43 -26.44 6.61
CA LEU A 71 9.14 -26.04 7.18
C LEU A 71 8.06 -25.93 6.09
N LEU A 72 8.38 -25.31 4.95
CA LEU A 72 7.47 -25.23 3.80
C LEU A 72 7.04 -26.63 3.33
N ALA A 73 7.99 -27.54 3.12
CA ALA A 73 7.68 -28.90 2.70
C ALA A 73 6.81 -29.66 3.73
N LEU A 74 7.06 -29.48 5.03
CA LEU A 74 6.26 -30.11 6.09
C LEU A 74 4.82 -29.59 6.11
N LEU A 75 4.63 -28.29 5.87
CA LEU A 75 3.32 -27.65 5.84
C LEU A 75 2.53 -28.05 4.58
N GLU A 76 3.18 -28.12 3.43
CA GLU A 76 2.57 -28.57 2.17
C GLU A 76 2.15 -30.05 2.21
N LEU A 77 2.94 -30.90 2.86
CA LEU A 77 2.62 -32.32 3.07
C LEU A 77 1.51 -32.55 4.12
N GLY A 78 1.01 -31.49 4.76
CA GLY A 78 -0.08 -31.58 5.74
C GLY A 78 0.27 -32.39 6.98
N ARG A 79 1.55 -32.41 7.40
CA ARG A 79 1.98 -33.21 8.55
C ARG A 79 1.35 -32.66 9.84
N GLN A 80 0.64 -33.52 10.56
CA GLN A 80 0.01 -33.15 11.83
C GLN A 80 1.05 -32.75 12.88
N GLY A 81 0.70 -31.76 13.71
CA GLY A 81 1.53 -31.27 14.82
C GLY A 81 2.53 -30.16 14.45
N VAL A 82 2.61 -29.74 13.19
CA VAL A 82 3.39 -28.57 12.79
C VAL A 82 2.59 -27.31 13.06
N THR A 83 3.14 -26.39 13.86
CA THR A 83 2.53 -25.08 14.16
C THR A 83 3.46 -23.97 13.73
N MET A 84 2.91 -22.89 13.20
CA MET A 84 3.67 -21.69 12.87
C MET A 84 4.03 -20.94 14.16
N ASP A 85 5.30 -20.57 14.26
CA ASP A 85 5.82 -19.78 15.37
C ASP A 85 5.43 -18.31 15.25
N ALA A 86 5.46 -17.59 16.38
CA ALA A 86 5.24 -16.15 16.39
C ALA A 86 6.52 -15.42 15.99
N CYS A 87 6.37 -14.34 15.22
CA CYS A 87 7.48 -13.43 14.99
C CYS A 87 7.86 -12.67 16.28
N PRO A 88 9.07 -12.09 16.34
CA PRO A 88 9.48 -11.22 17.43
C PRO A 88 8.47 -10.10 17.75
N ALA A 89 8.41 -9.70 19.03
CA ALA A 89 7.43 -8.73 19.52
C ALA A 89 7.55 -7.33 18.89
N ASP A 90 8.72 -6.96 18.35
CA ASP A 90 8.97 -5.69 17.68
C ASP A 90 8.42 -5.66 16.23
N MET A 91 7.97 -6.80 15.69
CA MET A 91 7.38 -6.91 14.35
C MET A 91 5.87 -6.60 14.32
N VAL A 92 5.28 -6.08 15.40
CA VAL A 92 3.82 -5.83 15.50
C VAL A 92 3.26 -4.98 14.35
N ASP A 93 4.04 -4.03 13.84
CA ASP A 93 3.68 -3.12 12.73
C ASP A 93 4.46 -3.44 11.45
N HIS A 94 4.83 -4.70 11.24
CA HIS A 94 5.62 -5.11 10.08
C HIS A 94 4.89 -4.83 8.76
N MET A 95 5.47 -3.91 7.98
CA MET A 95 5.10 -3.58 6.61
C MET A 95 6.30 -3.84 5.70
N PRO A 96 6.39 -5.03 5.07
CA PRO A 96 7.62 -5.45 4.39
C PRO A 96 8.09 -4.49 3.31
N CYS A 97 7.17 -3.93 2.51
CA CYS A 97 7.50 -3.10 1.37
C CYS A 97 7.73 -1.62 1.68
N GLU A 98 7.48 -1.21 2.93
CA GLU A 98 7.57 0.16 3.42
C GLU A 98 8.48 0.23 4.66
N ASP A 99 9.41 -0.72 4.79
CA ASP A 99 10.29 -0.82 5.95
C ASP A 99 11.31 0.34 5.94
N PRO A 100 11.25 1.28 6.91
CA PRO A 100 12.15 2.42 6.94
C PRO A 100 13.63 2.01 7.05
N ARG A 101 13.92 0.82 7.60
CA ARG A 101 15.27 0.29 7.73
C ARG A 101 15.86 -0.06 6.37
N ILE A 102 15.05 -0.61 5.47
CA ILE A 102 15.43 -0.90 4.08
C ILE A 102 15.49 0.40 3.29
N ASN A 103 14.42 1.20 3.34
CA ASN A 103 14.30 2.44 2.57
C ASN A 103 15.43 3.42 2.88
N SER A 104 15.91 3.49 4.14
CA SER A 104 17.04 4.34 4.52
C SER A 104 18.38 4.01 3.85
N GLN A 105 18.51 2.84 3.21
CA GLN A 105 19.71 2.37 2.52
C GLN A 105 19.65 2.56 1.00
N LEU A 106 18.50 3.00 0.47
CA LEU A 106 18.28 3.16 -0.96
C LEU A 106 18.71 4.55 -1.43
N SER A 107 18.89 4.69 -2.75
CA SER A 107 19.28 5.96 -3.36
C SER A 107 18.30 7.08 -3.04
N ARG A 108 18.85 8.27 -2.77
CA ARG A 108 18.06 9.51 -2.60
C ARG A 108 17.72 10.17 -3.93
N GLU A 109 18.37 9.74 -5.01
CA GLU A 109 18.11 10.21 -6.36
C GLU A 109 16.65 9.95 -6.74
N MET A 110 16.00 10.95 -7.34
CA MET A 110 14.60 10.90 -7.78
C MET A 110 13.60 10.45 -6.70
N ASN A 111 13.95 10.54 -5.42
CA ASN A 111 13.17 9.97 -4.32
C ASN A 111 12.96 8.44 -4.40
N TYR A 112 13.88 7.70 -5.03
CA TYR A 112 13.81 6.23 -5.13
C TYR A 112 13.58 5.54 -3.77
N TYR A 113 14.21 6.03 -2.70
CA TYR A 113 13.97 5.56 -1.32
C TYR A 113 12.53 5.70 -0.78
N ARG A 114 11.65 6.45 -1.47
CA ARG A 114 10.22 6.60 -1.14
C ARG A 114 9.31 5.75 -2.03
N GLU A 115 9.88 5.06 -3.01
CA GLU A 115 9.13 4.10 -3.81
C GLU A 115 8.90 2.81 -3.01
N ARG A 116 8.03 1.94 -3.54
CA ARG A 116 7.70 0.66 -2.93
C ARG A 116 8.83 -0.34 -3.18
N HIS A 117 9.43 -0.87 -2.11
CA HIS A 117 10.53 -1.84 -2.19
C HIS A 117 10.25 -3.07 -1.33
N CYS A 118 9.83 -4.16 -1.96
CA CYS A 118 9.50 -5.38 -1.24
C CYS A 118 10.71 -6.33 -1.13
N PRO A 119 10.90 -6.98 0.03
CA PRO A 119 11.85 -8.07 0.17
C PRO A 119 11.42 -9.29 -0.64
N LYS A 120 12.38 -10.12 -1.04
CA LYS A 120 12.08 -11.40 -1.69
C LYS A 120 11.44 -12.39 -0.70
N ALA A 121 10.75 -13.40 -1.21
CA ALA A 121 10.11 -14.42 -0.37
C ALA A 121 11.10 -15.16 0.55
N GLU A 122 12.37 -15.34 0.14
CA GLU A 122 13.38 -15.96 1.00
C GLU A 122 13.86 -15.05 2.14
N GLU A 123 13.62 -13.74 2.00
CA GLU A 123 14.00 -12.71 2.97
C GLU A 123 12.83 -12.36 3.91
N THR A 124 11.60 -12.75 3.55
CA THR A 124 10.43 -12.57 4.43
C THR A 124 10.43 -13.60 5.55
N PRO A 125 10.11 -13.19 6.78
CA PRO A 125 10.06 -14.10 7.92
C PRO A 125 8.87 -15.06 7.78
N LEU A 126 9.12 -16.36 7.93
CA LEU A 126 8.08 -17.40 7.93
C LEU A 126 7.54 -17.59 9.35
N CYS A 127 6.75 -16.63 9.84
CA CYS A 127 6.15 -16.65 11.17
C CYS A 127 4.88 -15.81 11.23
N LEU A 128 4.11 -15.94 12.31
CA LEU A 128 2.88 -15.16 12.53
C LEU A 128 3.20 -13.82 13.18
N ILE A 129 2.82 -12.71 12.54
CA ILE A 129 3.00 -11.37 13.10
C ILE A 129 2.12 -11.21 14.36
N PRO A 130 2.73 -10.94 15.53
CA PRO A 130 1.96 -10.87 16.76
C PRO A 130 1.08 -9.62 16.83
N PRO A 131 -0.07 -9.71 17.51
CA PRO A 131 -0.81 -8.52 17.90
C PRO A 131 -0.02 -7.74 18.98
N PRO A 132 -0.21 -6.42 19.09
CA PRO A 132 0.40 -5.63 20.17
C PRO A 132 -0.05 -6.14 21.55
N GLN A 133 0.77 -5.86 22.56
CA GLN A 133 0.44 -6.22 23.93
C GLN A 133 -0.86 -5.53 24.36
N GLY A 134 -1.80 -6.31 24.92
CA GLY A 134 -3.10 -5.78 25.33
C GLY A 134 -4.14 -5.69 24.21
N TYR A 135 -3.84 -6.16 22.99
CA TYR A 135 -4.76 -6.10 21.85
C TYR A 135 -6.17 -6.60 22.19
N ARG A 136 -7.16 -5.84 21.69
CA ARG A 136 -8.58 -6.12 21.81
C ARG A 136 -9.20 -6.21 20.42
N VAL A 137 -10.26 -7.03 20.30
CA VAL A 137 -11.08 -7.03 19.10
C VAL A 137 -11.56 -5.59 18.82
N PRO A 138 -11.45 -5.09 17.57
CA PRO A 138 -11.82 -3.72 17.24
C PRO A 138 -13.25 -3.37 17.67
N VAL A 139 -13.43 -2.10 18.06
CA VAL A 139 -14.76 -1.53 18.31
C VAL A 139 -15.61 -1.73 17.06
N GLN A 140 -16.87 -2.12 17.24
CA GLN A 140 -17.77 -2.38 16.13
C GLN A 140 -18.22 -1.07 15.46
N TRP A 141 -18.70 -1.18 14.23
CA TRP A 141 -19.33 -0.06 13.54
C TRP A 141 -20.73 0.24 14.13
N PRO A 142 -21.17 1.50 14.24
CA PRO A 142 -20.52 2.74 13.80
C PRO A 142 -19.61 3.38 14.85
N GLU A 143 -19.53 2.86 16.09
CA GLU A 143 -18.75 3.51 17.14
C GLU A 143 -17.26 3.63 16.80
N SER A 144 -16.74 2.72 15.98
CA SER A 144 -15.36 2.75 15.46
C SER A 144 -15.01 3.99 14.62
N LEU A 145 -16.00 4.77 14.17
CA LEU A 145 -15.78 6.09 13.56
C LEU A 145 -15.18 7.09 14.55
N HIS A 146 -15.56 6.97 15.82
CA HIS A 146 -15.27 7.98 16.83
C HIS A 146 -14.29 7.47 17.88
N LYS A 147 -14.07 6.15 17.99
CA LYS A 147 -13.14 5.60 18.95
C LYS A 147 -12.49 4.29 18.52
N ILE A 148 -11.23 4.11 18.93
CA ILE A 148 -10.50 2.84 18.82
C ILE A 148 -9.80 2.51 20.13
N TRP A 149 -9.47 1.24 20.35
CA TRP A 149 -8.66 0.84 21.50
C TRP A 149 -7.25 1.39 21.37
N HIS A 150 -6.75 2.04 22.43
CA HIS A 150 -5.37 2.52 22.51
C HIS A 150 -4.37 1.35 22.36
N ASP A 151 -4.62 0.24 23.05
CA ASP A 151 -3.74 -0.95 23.04
C ASP A 151 -3.58 -1.58 21.64
N ASN A 152 -4.47 -1.27 20.70
CA ASN A 152 -4.35 -1.75 19.32
C ASN A 152 -3.35 -0.93 18.48
N MET A 153 -3.01 0.28 18.93
CA MET A 153 -2.02 1.18 18.32
C MET A 153 -1.34 1.98 19.46
N PRO A 154 -0.43 1.38 20.25
CA PRO A 154 0.04 1.96 21.52
C PRO A 154 1.05 3.12 21.36
N TYR A 155 0.80 4.05 20.43
CA TYR A 155 1.67 5.17 20.07
C TYR A 155 1.02 6.52 20.39
N ASN A 156 1.42 7.14 21.51
CA ASN A 156 0.84 8.41 21.96
C ASN A 156 1.36 9.65 21.20
N LYS A 157 2.43 9.52 20.40
CA LYS A 157 3.17 10.66 19.80
C LYS A 157 2.27 11.70 19.11
N ILE A 158 1.24 11.27 18.38
CA ILE A 158 0.31 12.19 17.71
C ILE A 158 -0.68 12.79 18.71
N ALA A 159 -1.28 11.98 19.59
CA ALA A 159 -2.20 12.48 20.62
C ALA A 159 -1.52 13.49 21.55
N ASP A 160 -0.29 13.25 21.97
CA ASP A 160 0.46 14.14 22.86
C ASP A 160 0.83 15.46 22.17
N ARG A 161 1.29 15.39 20.91
CA ARG A 161 1.75 16.58 20.17
C ARG A 161 0.60 17.40 19.58
N LYS A 162 -0.52 16.76 19.25
CA LYS A 162 -1.59 17.35 18.41
C LYS A 162 -3.00 17.18 18.98
N GLY A 163 -3.15 16.62 20.19
CA GLY A 163 -4.45 16.43 20.82
C GLY A 163 -5.23 17.74 21.05
N HIS A 164 -4.52 18.85 21.27
CA HIS A 164 -5.11 20.19 21.40
C HIS A 164 -5.80 20.69 20.11
N GLN A 165 -5.55 20.06 18.96
CA GLN A 165 -6.11 20.44 17.66
C GLN A 165 -7.43 19.73 17.35
N GLY A 166 -8.00 18.97 18.29
CA GLY A 166 -9.26 18.23 18.07
C GLY A 166 -9.14 17.08 17.08
N TRP A 167 -7.91 16.63 16.77
CA TRP A 167 -7.67 15.53 15.82
C TRP A 167 -7.89 14.16 16.47
N MET A 168 -7.14 13.88 17.53
CA MET A 168 -7.12 12.60 18.23
C MET A 168 -6.72 12.85 19.69
N LYS A 169 -7.50 12.33 20.62
CA LYS A 169 -7.25 12.45 22.06
C LYS A 169 -7.35 11.09 22.73
N ARG A 170 -6.58 10.86 23.80
CA ARG A 170 -6.69 9.65 24.60
C ARG A 170 -7.70 9.89 25.73
N GLU A 171 -8.72 9.04 25.82
CA GLU A 171 -9.70 9.04 26.91
C GLU A 171 -9.88 7.61 27.44
N GLY A 172 -9.40 7.38 28.67
CA GLY A 172 -9.39 6.04 29.26
C GLY A 172 -8.63 5.03 28.39
N PRO A 173 -9.23 3.88 28.03
CA PRO A 173 -8.60 2.86 27.19
C PRO A 173 -8.73 3.14 25.69
N TYR A 174 -9.29 4.28 25.29
CA TYR A 174 -9.57 4.60 23.90
C TYR A 174 -8.75 5.79 23.39
N PHE A 175 -8.46 5.78 22.09
CA PHE A 175 -8.33 7.01 21.34
C PHE A 175 -9.70 7.43 20.82
N ILE A 176 -10.03 8.71 20.97
CA ILE A 176 -11.25 9.34 20.51
C ILE A 176 -10.92 10.33 19.38
N PHE A 177 -11.76 10.33 18.35
CA PHE A 177 -11.71 11.23 17.21
C PHE A 177 -12.91 12.19 17.27
N PRO A 178 -12.77 13.35 17.93
CA PRO A 178 -13.89 14.26 18.17
C PRO A 178 -14.38 14.97 16.90
N GLY A 179 -13.63 14.88 15.78
CA GLY A 179 -13.95 15.57 14.53
C GLY A 179 -13.56 17.05 14.56
N GLY A 180 -13.24 17.62 13.39
CA GLY A 180 -12.99 19.07 13.24
C GLY A 180 -11.53 19.54 13.31
N GLY A 181 -10.56 18.66 13.60
CA GLY A 181 -9.13 18.97 13.54
C GLY A 181 -8.47 18.61 12.20
N THR A 182 -7.31 19.21 11.89
CA THR A 182 -6.42 18.73 10.80
C THR A 182 -5.00 18.54 11.31
N MET A 183 -4.20 17.66 10.68
CA MET A 183 -2.78 17.47 11.04
C MET A 183 -1.92 18.72 10.74
N PHE A 184 -2.39 19.60 9.86
CA PHE A 184 -1.64 20.74 9.33
C PHE A 184 -2.25 22.05 9.87
N PRO A 185 -1.55 22.78 10.76
CA PRO A 185 -2.05 24.05 11.30
C PRO A 185 -2.46 25.05 10.21
N ASP A 186 -1.74 25.01 9.08
CA ASP A 186 -1.96 25.87 7.90
C ASP A 186 -2.59 25.12 6.72
N GLY A 187 -3.13 23.91 6.94
CA GLY A 187 -3.72 23.06 5.90
C GLY A 187 -2.70 22.28 5.06
N ALA A 188 -3.08 21.07 4.63
CA ALA A 188 -2.26 20.26 3.72
C ALA A 188 -2.20 20.87 2.31
N VAL A 189 -3.31 21.49 1.91
CA VAL A 189 -3.59 21.96 0.56
C VAL A 189 -2.68 23.12 0.16
N GLN A 190 -2.31 24.02 1.09
CA GLN A 190 -1.31 25.07 0.83
C GLN A 190 0.05 24.48 0.42
N ARG A 191 0.49 23.38 1.06
CA ARG A 191 1.77 22.73 0.69
C ARG A 191 1.67 21.95 -0.61
N LEU A 192 0.54 21.31 -0.86
CA LEU A 192 0.33 20.48 -2.04
C LEU A 192 0.22 21.35 -3.29
N PHE A 193 -0.74 22.28 -3.34
CA PHE A 193 -1.06 22.97 -4.59
C PHE A 193 -0.25 24.24 -4.84
N THR A 194 0.27 24.89 -3.80
CA THR A 194 0.94 26.19 -3.94
C THR A 194 2.46 26.09 -4.11
N LEU A 195 3.14 25.10 -3.52
CA LEU A 195 4.61 25.02 -3.55
C LEU A 195 5.18 24.40 -4.84
N GLN A 196 4.40 23.62 -5.58
CA GLN A 196 4.87 22.89 -6.77
C GLN A 196 4.24 23.39 -8.08
N LYS A 197 4.01 24.70 -8.26
CA LYS A 197 3.58 25.29 -9.55
C LYS A 197 2.50 24.46 -10.29
N ALA A 198 1.36 24.20 -9.64
CA ALA A 198 0.24 23.45 -10.21
C ALA A 198 0.42 21.94 -10.46
N THR A 199 1.58 21.31 -10.21
CA THR A 199 1.81 19.88 -10.51
C THR A 199 0.74 18.95 -9.93
N TYR A 200 0.33 19.13 -8.68
CA TYR A 200 -0.72 18.31 -8.08
C TYR A 200 -2.10 18.55 -8.70
N PHE A 201 -2.40 19.78 -9.13
CA PHE A 201 -3.66 20.06 -9.81
C PHE A 201 -3.68 19.37 -11.18
N LEU A 202 -2.55 19.37 -11.90
CA LEU A 202 -2.41 18.65 -13.16
C LEU A 202 -2.57 17.14 -12.99
N GLU A 203 -2.00 16.56 -11.93
CA GLU A 203 -2.17 15.13 -11.65
C GLU A 203 -3.63 14.79 -11.29
N VAL A 204 -4.28 15.65 -10.49
CA VAL A 204 -5.72 15.52 -10.23
C VAL A 204 -6.52 15.65 -11.53
N ASP A 205 -6.16 16.59 -12.41
CA ASP A 205 -6.81 16.74 -13.70
C ASP A 205 -6.64 15.48 -14.55
N ARG A 206 -5.42 14.91 -14.62
CA ARG A 206 -5.13 13.67 -15.35
C ARG A 206 -5.99 12.50 -14.86
N LEU A 207 -6.22 12.41 -13.54
CA LEU A 207 -7.01 11.34 -12.92
C LEU A 207 -8.53 11.57 -13.03
N LEU A 208 -8.98 12.83 -13.00
CA LEU A 208 -10.39 13.20 -12.99
C LEU A 208 -11.01 13.06 -14.39
N ARG A 209 -12.11 12.30 -14.46
CA ARG A 209 -12.88 12.13 -15.70
C ARG A 209 -13.53 13.45 -16.13
N PRO A 210 -13.74 13.65 -17.46
CA PRO A 210 -14.52 14.79 -17.95
C PRO A 210 -15.88 14.89 -17.24
N GLY A 211 -16.28 16.11 -16.86
CA GLY A 211 -17.50 16.36 -16.09
C GLY A 211 -17.43 16.04 -14.59
N GLY A 212 -16.30 15.50 -14.12
CA GLY A 212 -16.06 15.22 -12.70
C GLY A 212 -15.91 16.48 -11.84
N TYR A 213 -15.97 16.32 -10.53
CA TYR A 213 -15.87 17.43 -9.57
C TYR A 213 -14.58 17.34 -8.77
N LEU A 214 -13.86 18.46 -8.68
CA LEU A 214 -12.75 18.66 -7.76
C LEU A 214 -13.26 19.43 -6.54
N VAL A 215 -13.19 18.81 -5.37
CA VAL A 215 -13.54 19.42 -4.10
C VAL A 215 -12.27 19.63 -3.29
N ILE A 216 -12.01 20.88 -2.90
CA ILE A 216 -10.92 21.24 -2.00
C ILE A 216 -11.52 21.87 -0.76
N SER A 217 -11.23 21.30 0.41
CA SER A 217 -11.68 21.80 1.71
C SER A 217 -10.47 22.08 2.61
N GLY A 218 -10.32 23.33 3.02
CA GLY A 218 -9.21 23.84 3.81
C GLY A 218 -8.42 24.97 3.12
N PRO A 219 -7.35 25.46 3.77
CA PRO A 219 -6.50 26.53 3.23
C PRO A 219 -5.93 26.15 1.85
N PRO A 220 -5.92 27.04 0.84
CA PRO A 220 -6.07 28.49 0.97
C PRO A 220 -7.51 29.01 0.78
N VAL A 221 -8.52 28.15 0.65
CA VAL A 221 -9.89 28.57 0.32
C VAL A 221 -10.46 29.50 1.40
N GLN A 222 -10.68 30.78 1.05
CA GLN A 222 -11.13 31.86 1.95
C GLN A 222 -10.34 31.98 3.27
N TRP A 223 -9.08 31.51 3.29
CA TRP A 223 -8.30 31.50 4.53
C TRP A 223 -7.60 32.85 4.75
N PRO A 224 -7.67 33.44 5.96
CA PRO A 224 -7.02 34.72 6.23
C PRO A 224 -5.51 34.65 5.97
N LYS A 225 -4.95 35.69 5.31
CA LYS A 225 -3.52 35.81 4.98
C LYS A 225 -3.02 34.79 3.93
N GLN A 226 -3.92 34.13 3.20
CA GLN A 226 -3.58 33.24 2.08
C GLN A 226 -4.29 33.66 0.78
N GLU A 227 -4.60 34.96 0.64
CA GLU A 227 -5.35 35.50 -0.49
C GLU A 227 -4.62 35.29 -1.81
N LYS A 228 -3.28 35.33 -1.79
CA LYS A 228 -2.43 35.07 -2.96
C LYS A 228 -2.53 33.60 -3.38
N GLU A 229 -2.34 32.67 -2.46
CA GLU A 229 -2.40 31.23 -2.73
C GLU A 229 -3.80 30.81 -3.22
N TRP A 230 -4.83 31.45 -2.69
CA TRP A 230 -6.20 31.29 -3.17
C TRP A 230 -6.36 31.80 -4.61
N ALA A 231 -5.83 32.97 -4.92
CA ALA A 231 -5.85 33.52 -6.28
C ALA A 231 -5.08 32.63 -7.27
N ASP A 232 -3.90 32.13 -6.87
CA ASP A 232 -3.08 31.21 -7.67
C ASP A 232 -3.85 29.92 -7.97
N LEU A 233 -4.47 29.30 -6.95
CA LEU A 233 -5.28 28.09 -7.12
C LEU A 233 -6.46 28.31 -8.08
N GLN A 234 -7.15 29.44 -7.96
CA GLN A 234 -8.18 29.84 -8.92
C GLN A 234 -7.63 30.08 -10.33
N GLY A 235 -6.41 30.61 -10.45
CA GLY A 235 -5.74 30.84 -11.74
C GLY A 235 -5.42 29.53 -12.45
N VAL A 236 -4.95 28.53 -11.71
CA VAL A 236 -4.71 27.17 -12.23
C VAL A 236 -6.01 26.52 -12.72
N ALA A 237 -7.06 26.55 -11.89
CA ALA A 237 -8.36 26.00 -12.26
C ALA A 237 -8.92 26.66 -13.54
N ARG A 238 -8.82 28.00 -13.64
CA ARG A 238 -9.21 28.76 -14.84
C ARG A 238 -8.38 28.37 -16.08
N SER A 239 -7.08 28.17 -15.91
CA SER A 239 -6.18 27.77 -16.99
C SER A 239 -6.49 26.38 -17.55
N LEU A 240 -7.12 25.52 -16.76
CA LEU A 240 -7.61 24.20 -17.15
C LEU A 240 -9.13 24.19 -17.46
N CYS A 241 -9.73 25.38 -17.60
CA CYS A 241 -11.14 25.58 -17.94
C CYS A 241 -12.14 24.93 -16.96
N TYR A 242 -11.74 24.76 -15.70
CA TYR A 242 -12.65 24.27 -14.66
C TYR A 242 -13.73 25.31 -14.38
N GLN A 243 -14.99 24.86 -14.36
CA GLN A 243 -16.13 25.69 -13.97
C GLN A 243 -16.20 25.77 -12.44
N LEU A 244 -16.15 26.97 -11.88
CA LEU A 244 -16.42 27.16 -10.45
C LEU A 244 -17.91 26.92 -10.17
N ILE A 245 -18.22 25.98 -9.27
CA ILE A 245 -19.59 25.61 -8.90
C ILE A 245 -20.01 26.31 -7.61
N VAL A 246 -19.19 26.19 -6.56
CA VAL A 246 -19.48 26.81 -5.26
C VAL A 246 -18.19 27.13 -4.52
N VAL A 247 -18.22 28.21 -3.76
CA VAL A 247 -17.29 28.49 -2.65
C VAL A 247 -18.15 28.67 -1.41
N ASP A 248 -18.02 27.78 -0.44
CA ASP A 248 -18.77 27.79 0.81
C ASP A 248 -17.82 27.60 2.00
N GLY A 249 -17.68 28.66 2.80
CA GLY A 249 -16.64 28.78 3.82
C GLY A 249 -15.26 28.44 3.27
N ASN A 250 -14.62 27.45 3.88
CA ASN A 250 -13.29 26.98 3.48
C ASN A 250 -13.33 25.86 2.43
N THR A 251 -14.43 25.69 1.70
CA THR A 251 -14.59 24.64 0.69
C THR A 251 -14.89 25.25 -0.67
N VAL A 252 -14.21 24.76 -1.70
CA VAL A 252 -14.46 25.09 -3.10
C VAL A 252 -14.75 23.82 -3.88
N ILE A 253 -15.70 23.94 -4.81
CA ILE A 253 -16.01 22.88 -5.77
C ILE A 253 -15.87 23.45 -7.17
N TRP A 254 -15.05 22.79 -7.98
CA TRP A 254 -14.99 23.00 -9.41
C TRP A 254 -15.47 21.77 -10.17
N LYS A 255 -15.95 21.99 -11.39
CA LYS A 255 -16.32 20.94 -12.33
C LYS A 255 -15.39 20.97 -13.54
N LYS A 256 -14.80 19.81 -13.86
CA LYS A 256 -13.96 19.61 -15.05
C LYS A 256 -14.84 19.70 -16.31
N PRO A 257 -14.37 20.33 -17.40
CA PRO A 257 -15.09 20.35 -18.67
C PRO A 257 -15.34 18.94 -19.24
N ASN A 258 -16.37 18.79 -20.06
CA ASN A 258 -16.77 17.50 -20.65
C ASN A 258 -15.93 17.07 -21.87
N GLY A 259 -15.04 17.92 -22.40
CA GLY A 259 -14.23 17.61 -23.59
C GLY A 259 -13.05 18.57 -23.81
N ASP A 260 -12.34 18.38 -24.92
CA ASP A 260 -11.04 19.00 -25.27
C ASP A 260 -11.11 20.50 -25.60
N SER A 261 -12.16 21.21 -25.21
CA SER A 261 -12.38 22.62 -25.58
C SER A 261 -11.43 23.61 -24.88
N CYS A 262 -10.52 23.13 -24.03
CA CYS A 262 -9.57 23.98 -23.33
C CYS A 262 -8.28 24.09 -24.13
N LEU A 263 -8.19 25.10 -25.01
CA LEU A 263 -6.93 25.48 -25.63
C LEU A 263 -6.18 26.43 -24.69
N PRO A 264 -4.96 26.09 -24.23
CA PRO A 264 -4.18 26.88 -23.27
C PRO A 264 -3.63 28.21 -23.82
N ASN A 265 -4.32 28.85 -24.75
CA ASN A 265 -3.78 29.99 -25.51
C ASN A 265 -3.60 31.28 -24.68
N GLN A 266 -3.85 31.26 -23.36
CA GLN A 266 -3.59 32.38 -22.44
C GLN A 266 -3.28 31.90 -21.00
N ASN A 267 -2.33 30.98 -20.80
CA ASN A 267 -1.92 30.61 -19.44
C ASN A 267 -0.68 31.38 -18.97
N GLU A 268 -0.79 32.01 -17.80
CA GLU A 268 0.34 32.66 -17.10
C GLU A 268 1.28 31.62 -16.43
N PHE A 269 0.88 30.34 -16.44
CA PHE A 269 1.55 29.24 -15.74
C PHE A 269 2.49 28.39 -16.63
N GLY A 270 2.59 28.69 -17.94
CA GLY A 270 3.46 27.97 -18.88
C GLY A 270 3.06 26.50 -19.08
N LEU A 271 1.77 26.19 -19.00
CA LEU A 271 1.26 24.83 -19.20
C LEU A 271 1.19 24.55 -20.71
N HIS A 272 2.09 23.70 -21.20
CA HIS A 272 2.09 23.28 -22.59
C HIS A 272 1.45 21.90 -22.71
N LEU A 273 0.81 21.64 -23.85
CA LEU A 273 0.42 20.28 -24.22
C LEU A 273 1.69 19.44 -24.36
N CYS A 274 1.67 18.20 -23.89
CA CYS A 274 2.78 17.28 -24.10
C CYS A 274 3.00 17.07 -25.60
N ASP A 275 4.25 17.21 -26.06
CA ASP A 275 4.63 16.82 -27.41
C ASP A 275 4.44 15.30 -27.57
N GLU A 276 3.85 14.88 -28.70
CA GLU A 276 3.53 13.48 -29.01
C GLU A 276 4.78 12.56 -29.08
N SER A 277 5.99 13.10 -28.94
CA SER A 277 7.26 12.41 -29.22
C SER A 277 7.90 11.70 -28.03
N ASN A 278 7.46 11.95 -26.78
CA ASN A 278 8.22 11.57 -25.59
C ASN A 278 7.44 10.78 -24.50
N GLU A 279 6.53 9.85 -24.85
CA GLU A 279 6.00 8.83 -23.90
C GLU A 279 5.52 7.54 -24.60
N PRO A 280 5.48 6.39 -23.91
CA PRO A 280 5.24 5.08 -24.52
C PRO A 280 3.82 4.99 -25.06
N ARG A 281 3.70 4.90 -26.39
CA ARG A 281 2.48 4.59 -27.18
C ARG A 281 1.18 4.70 -26.38
N LEU A 282 0.70 5.93 -26.21
CA LEU A 282 -0.69 6.19 -25.85
C LEU A 282 -1.55 5.35 -26.79
N LEU A 283 -2.26 4.37 -26.22
CA LEU A 283 -3.26 3.59 -26.91
C LEU A 283 -4.20 4.55 -27.66
N PRO A 284 -4.69 4.19 -28.86
CA PRO A 284 -5.45 5.09 -29.73
C PRO A 284 -6.58 5.79 -28.97
N ARG A 285 -6.77 7.09 -29.28
CA ARG A 285 -7.78 8.03 -28.73
C ARG A 285 -9.23 7.52 -28.73
N GLU A 286 -9.52 6.36 -29.32
CA GLU A 286 -10.82 5.69 -29.30
C GLU A 286 -11.20 5.06 -27.94
N TYR A 287 -10.27 4.95 -26.98
CA TYR A 287 -10.62 4.63 -25.58
C TYR A 287 -10.90 5.87 -24.73
N ALA A 288 -11.39 6.96 -25.34
CA ALA A 288 -12.16 7.94 -24.60
C ALA A 288 -13.18 7.17 -23.75
N VAL A 289 -13.17 7.38 -22.43
CA VAL A 289 -14.12 6.76 -21.51
C VAL A 289 -15.50 6.96 -22.13
N GLY A 290 -16.10 5.91 -22.70
CA GLY A 290 -17.38 6.05 -23.39
C GLY A 290 -18.45 6.57 -22.43
N THR A 291 -19.66 6.82 -22.91
CA THR A 291 -20.74 7.21 -22.01
C THR A 291 -21.00 6.11 -20.99
N ILE A 292 -20.66 6.36 -19.73
CA ILE A 292 -20.91 5.43 -18.62
C ILE A 292 -22.24 5.80 -17.98
N PRO A 293 -23.08 4.83 -17.62
CA PRO A 293 -24.32 5.09 -16.91
C PRO A 293 -24.08 5.84 -15.59
N ASN A 294 -25.12 6.47 -15.08
CA ASN A 294 -25.05 7.07 -13.76
C ASN A 294 -24.94 5.97 -12.68
N TRP A 295 -24.58 6.40 -11.47
CA TRP A 295 -24.72 5.54 -10.31
C TRP A 295 -26.20 5.50 -9.89
N PRO A 296 -26.76 4.32 -9.56
CA PRO A 296 -26.09 3.02 -9.41
C PRO A 296 -26.10 2.12 -10.65
N GLU A 297 -26.70 2.54 -11.78
CA GLU A 297 -26.88 1.66 -12.96
C GLU A 297 -25.56 1.11 -13.52
N ARG A 298 -24.49 1.92 -13.48
CA ARG A 298 -23.15 1.50 -13.96
C ARG A 298 -22.56 0.31 -13.20
N LEU A 299 -23.10 -0.02 -12.03
CA LEU A 299 -22.66 -1.20 -11.28
C LEU A 299 -23.04 -2.51 -11.99
N GLN A 300 -24.19 -2.52 -12.68
CA GLN A 300 -24.78 -3.73 -13.28
C GLN A 300 -24.69 -3.76 -14.81
N LYS A 301 -24.43 -2.62 -15.45
CA LYS A 301 -24.29 -2.52 -16.90
C LYS A 301 -22.82 -2.65 -17.31
N ALA A 302 -22.53 -3.57 -18.23
CA ALA A 302 -21.19 -3.77 -18.75
C ALA A 302 -20.66 -2.47 -19.42
N PRO A 303 -19.46 -1.99 -19.05
CA PRO A 303 -18.84 -0.86 -19.74
C PRO A 303 -18.25 -1.29 -21.08
N SER A 304 -18.00 -0.34 -21.99
CA SER A 304 -17.36 -0.63 -23.28
C SER A 304 -16.01 -1.31 -23.11
N ARG A 305 -15.27 -0.98 -22.05
CA ARG A 305 -13.98 -1.59 -21.71
C ARG A 305 -14.05 -3.06 -21.30
N ALA A 306 -15.25 -3.61 -21.09
CA ALA A 306 -15.39 -5.06 -20.93
C ALA A 306 -14.91 -5.82 -22.19
N SER A 307 -14.87 -5.16 -23.36
CA SER A 307 -14.30 -5.71 -24.59
C SER A 307 -12.79 -6.00 -24.54
N VAL A 308 -12.11 -5.70 -23.42
CA VAL A 308 -10.75 -6.19 -23.14
C VAL A 308 -10.65 -7.72 -23.23
N MET A 309 -11.79 -8.41 -23.09
CA MET A 309 -11.92 -9.84 -23.31
C MET A 309 -12.88 -10.14 -24.46
N GLU A 310 -12.61 -11.23 -25.18
CA GLU A 310 -13.55 -11.79 -26.15
C GLU A 310 -14.87 -12.14 -25.45
N ASN A 311 -15.99 -11.68 -26.01
CA ASN A 311 -17.33 -11.76 -25.42
C ASN A 311 -17.42 -11.18 -23.99
N GLY A 312 -16.60 -10.19 -23.65
CA GLY A 312 -16.50 -9.67 -22.29
C GLY A 312 -17.80 -9.13 -21.69
N THR A 313 -18.72 -8.62 -22.50
CA THR A 313 -20.07 -8.22 -22.06
C THR A 313 -20.87 -9.40 -21.50
N ASP A 314 -20.90 -10.53 -22.22
CA ASP A 314 -21.62 -11.72 -21.79
C ASP A 314 -20.96 -12.33 -20.55
N VAL A 315 -19.62 -12.35 -20.53
CA VAL A 315 -18.85 -12.82 -19.37
C VAL A 315 -19.14 -11.95 -18.13
N PHE A 316 -19.26 -10.63 -18.31
CA PHE A 316 -19.60 -9.70 -17.24
C PHE A 316 -21.00 -9.96 -16.66
N GLU A 317 -22.00 -10.20 -17.51
CA GLU A 317 -23.35 -10.53 -17.07
C GLU A 317 -23.40 -11.85 -16.30
N VAL A 318 -22.70 -12.88 -16.79
CA VAL A 318 -22.57 -14.18 -16.11
C VAL A 318 -21.87 -14.03 -14.77
N ASP A 319 -20.81 -13.21 -14.67
CA ASP A 319 -20.09 -12.92 -13.42
C ASP A 319 -21.02 -12.27 -12.38
N ASN A 320 -21.82 -11.28 -12.78
CA ASN A 320 -22.79 -10.63 -11.88
C ASN A 320 -23.84 -11.60 -11.33
N GLN A 321 -24.40 -12.45 -12.20
CA GLN A 321 -25.38 -13.46 -11.79
C GLN A 321 -24.74 -14.50 -10.85
N ARG A 322 -23.51 -14.92 -11.15
CA ARG A 322 -22.73 -15.84 -10.32
C ARG A 322 -22.51 -15.27 -8.92
N TRP A 323 -22.01 -14.04 -8.82
CA TRP A 323 -21.72 -13.43 -7.52
C TRP A 323 -22.97 -13.13 -6.71
N THR A 324 -24.06 -12.70 -7.34
CA THR A 324 -25.36 -12.53 -6.67
C THR A 324 -25.79 -13.82 -5.97
N ARG A 325 -25.67 -14.97 -6.66
CA ARG A 325 -25.99 -16.29 -6.10
C ARG A 325 -25.03 -16.70 -4.99
N ARG A 326 -23.72 -16.55 -5.20
CA ARG A 326 -22.67 -16.93 -4.23
C ARG A 326 -22.76 -16.12 -2.94
N ILE A 327 -22.97 -14.82 -3.03
CA ILE A 327 -23.17 -13.95 -1.86
C ILE A 327 -24.41 -14.35 -1.07
N ALA A 328 -25.53 -14.64 -1.74
CA ALA A 328 -26.73 -15.12 -1.08
C ALA A 328 -26.47 -16.44 -0.34
N TYR A 329 -25.70 -17.36 -0.94
CA TYR A 329 -25.28 -18.60 -0.29
C TYR A 329 -24.38 -18.35 0.93
N TYR A 330 -23.39 -17.46 0.82
CA TYR A 330 -22.49 -17.10 1.94
C TYR A 330 -23.27 -16.52 3.12
N LYS A 331 -24.22 -15.61 2.87
CA LYS A 331 -25.07 -15.02 3.91
C LYS A 331 -26.04 -16.03 4.52
N ASN A 332 -26.81 -16.72 3.67
CA ASN A 332 -28.00 -17.44 4.11
C ASN A 332 -27.69 -18.87 4.54
N THR A 333 -26.72 -19.53 3.91
CA THR A 333 -26.38 -20.93 4.19
C THR A 333 -25.15 -21.03 5.07
N LEU A 334 -24.05 -20.37 4.69
CA LEU A 334 -22.80 -20.40 5.48
C LEU A 334 -22.85 -19.50 6.72
N LYS A 335 -23.91 -18.69 6.87
CA LYS A 335 -24.13 -17.77 8.01
C LYS A 335 -22.98 -16.79 8.23
N ILE A 336 -22.29 -16.40 7.15
CA ILE A 336 -21.27 -15.35 7.20
C ILE A 336 -21.96 -14.03 7.55
N LYS A 337 -21.39 -13.28 8.49
CA LYS A 337 -21.96 -12.05 9.05
C LYS A 337 -21.85 -10.83 8.13
N LEU A 338 -21.93 -11.02 6.81
CA LEU A 338 -21.99 -9.94 5.84
C LEU A 338 -23.25 -9.11 6.07
N GLY A 339 -23.13 -7.79 5.96
CA GLY A 339 -24.23 -6.86 6.28
C GLY A 339 -24.38 -6.53 7.76
N THR A 340 -23.52 -7.05 8.63
CA THR A 340 -23.52 -6.72 10.08
C THR A 340 -22.37 -5.77 10.43
N PRO A 341 -22.44 -5.07 11.60
CA PRO A 341 -21.33 -4.28 12.13
C PRO A 341 -19.98 -4.99 12.30
N SER A 342 -19.97 -6.33 12.26
CA SER A 342 -18.77 -7.14 12.49
C SER A 342 -17.86 -7.31 11.29
N ILE A 343 -18.36 -7.03 10.08
CA ILE A 343 -17.57 -7.08 8.85
C ILE A 343 -17.75 -5.73 8.16
N ARG A 344 -16.67 -4.94 8.10
CA ARG A 344 -16.68 -3.63 7.43
C ARG A 344 -15.65 -3.57 6.31
N ASN A 345 -14.43 -4.04 6.57
CA ASN A 345 -13.32 -4.01 5.64
C ASN A 345 -13.14 -5.38 4.99
N ILE A 346 -13.39 -5.46 3.69
CA ILE A 346 -13.31 -6.68 2.91
C ILE A 346 -12.22 -6.53 1.84
N MET A 347 -11.44 -7.58 1.64
CA MET A 347 -10.56 -7.72 0.48
C MET A 347 -11.09 -8.85 -0.40
N ASP A 348 -11.24 -8.58 -1.68
CA ASP A 348 -11.45 -9.62 -2.70
C ASP A 348 -10.16 -9.78 -3.50
N MET A 349 -9.44 -10.87 -3.25
CA MET A 349 -8.07 -11.05 -3.75
C MET A 349 -7.99 -11.36 -5.24
N ASN A 350 -9.11 -11.74 -5.86
CA ASN A 350 -9.21 -12.08 -7.27
C ASN A 350 -10.51 -11.52 -7.87
N ALA A 351 -10.61 -10.20 -7.92
CA ALA A 351 -11.86 -9.50 -8.13
C ALA A 351 -12.41 -9.61 -9.56
N PHE A 352 -11.57 -9.92 -10.55
CA PHE A 352 -11.96 -9.97 -11.96
C PHE A 352 -12.72 -8.70 -12.38
N PHE A 353 -14.03 -8.74 -12.67
CA PHE A 353 -14.81 -7.55 -12.98
C PHE A 353 -15.37 -6.79 -11.76
N GLY A 354 -15.11 -7.24 -10.54
CA GLY A 354 -15.63 -6.70 -9.29
C GLY A 354 -17.05 -7.18 -8.94
N GLY A 355 -17.48 -8.33 -9.49
CA GLY A 355 -18.83 -8.86 -9.29
C GLY A 355 -19.15 -9.18 -7.83
N PHE A 356 -18.17 -9.67 -7.05
CA PHE A 356 -18.31 -9.88 -5.61
C PHE A 356 -18.68 -8.56 -4.90
N ALA A 357 -17.91 -7.50 -5.11
CA ALA A 357 -18.15 -6.20 -4.49
C ALA A 357 -19.49 -5.59 -4.93
N ALA A 358 -19.85 -5.74 -6.20
CA ALA A 358 -21.13 -5.29 -6.71
C ALA A 358 -22.32 -6.01 -6.06
N ALA A 359 -22.19 -7.32 -5.80
CA ALA A 359 -23.24 -8.12 -5.18
C ALA A 359 -23.46 -7.80 -3.68
N ILE A 360 -22.48 -7.19 -3.00
CA ILE A 360 -22.59 -6.78 -1.58
C ILE A 360 -22.64 -5.26 -1.37
N ILE A 361 -22.75 -4.47 -2.43
CA ILE A 361 -22.67 -3.01 -2.36
C ILE A 361 -23.71 -2.37 -1.44
N SER A 362 -24.85 -3.03 -1.24
CA SER A 362 -25.95 -2.57 -0.39
C SER A 362 -25.69 -2.79 1.09
N ASP A 363 -24.73 -3.65 1.44
CA ASP A 363 -24.26 -3.80 2.81
C ASP A 363 -23.35 -2.60 3.17
N PRO A 364 -23.28 -2.21 4.45
CA PRO A 364 -22.39 -1.14 4.90
C PRO A 364 -20.93 -1.64 4.97
N VAL A 365 -20.39 -2.13 3.86
CA VAL A 365 -19.04 -2.71 3.72
C VAL A 365 -18.19 -1.91 2.74
N TRP A 366 -16.89 -2.09 2.82
CA TRP A 366 -15.91 -1.50 1.93
C TRP A 366 -15.09 -2.64 1.37
N VAL A 367 -15.00 -2.72 0.04
CA VAL A 367 -14.32 -3.82 -0.64
C VAL A 367 -13.12 -3.26 -1.40
N MET A 368 -11.94 -3.74 -1.04
CA MET A 368 -10.75 -3.58 -1.86
C MET A 368 -10.73 -4.70 -2.90
N ASN A 369 -10.98 -4.34 -4.16
CA ASN A 369 -10.95 -5.28 -5.29
C ASN A 369 -9.51 -5.42 -5.80
N VAL A 370 -8.95 -6.62 -5.77
CA VAL A 370 -7.59 -6.86 -6.25
C VAL A 370 -7.64 -7.61 -7.58
N VAL A 371 -7.00 -7.05 -8.61
CA VAL A 371 -6.76 -7.72 -9.90
C VAL A 371 -5.34 -8.28 -9.86
N PRO A 372 -5.15 -9.61 -9.86
CA PRO A 372 -3.83 -10.22 -9.78
C PRO A 372 -2.96 -9.93 -11.01
N SER A 373 -1.65 -9.84 -10.82
CA SER A 373 -0.69 -9.61 -11.92
C SER A 373 -0.63 -10.74 -12.94
N SER A 374 -0.98 -11.96 -12.53
CA SER A 374 -1.05 -13.15 -13.38
C SER A 374 -2.36 -13.28 -14.16
N LYS A 375 -3.27 -12.29 -14.10
CA LYS A 375 -4.59 -12.34 -14.76
C LYS A 375 -4.76 -11.17 -15.74
N THR A 376 -5.80 -11.25 -16.57
CA THR A 376 -6.19 -10.15 -17.45
C THR A 376 -6.46 -8.89 -16.63
N LEU A 377 -5.89 -7.75 -17.05
CA LEU A 377 -6.06 -6.48 -16.37
C LEU A 377 -7.48 -5.92 -16.61
N THR A 378 -8.34 -6.05 -15.61
CA THR A 378 -9.77 -5.65 -15.64
C THR A 378 -10.09 -4.47 -14.70
N LEU A 379 -9.06 -3.76 -14.20
CA LEU A 379 -9.22 -2.64 -13.27
C LEU A 379 -10.03 -1.48 -13.86
N ASP A 380 -9.89 -1.24 -15.15
CA ASP A 380 -10.62 -0.23 -15.88
C ASP A 380 -12.14 -0.49 -15.87
N VAL A 381 -12.55 -1.76 -16.00
CA VAL A 381 -13.94 -2.22 -15.82
C VAL A 381 -14.40 -1.98 -14.38
N ILE A 382 -13.60 -2.36 -13.38
CA ILE A 382 -13.92 -2.11 -11.95
C ILE A 382 -14.14 -0.61 -11.70
N TYR A 383 -13.28 0.25 -12.22
CA TYR A 383 -13.41 1.70 -12.08
C TYR A 383 -14.64 2.26 -12.83
N ASP A 384 -14.98 1.70 -14.00
CA ASP A 384 -16.18 2.11 -14.74
C ASP A 384 -17.47 1.74 -14.02
N ARG A 385 -17.48 0.68 -13.21
CA ARG A 385 -18.58 0.36 -12.28
C ARG A 385 -18.68 1.35 -11.11
N GLY A 386 -17.67 2.19 -10.90
CA GLY A 386 -17.57 3.06 -9.73
C GLY A 386 -17.05 2.39 -8.47
N LEU A 387 -16.41 1.24 -8.62
CA LEU A 387 -15.73 0.53 -7.53
C LEU A 387 -14.26 0.96 -7.49
N ILE A 388 -13.59 0.70 -6.37
CA ILE A 388 -12.14 0.90 -6.25
C ILE A 388 -11.42 -0.44 -6.36
N GLY A 389 -10.17 -0.41 -6.81
CA GLY A 389 -9.36 -1.61 -6.89
C GLY A 389 -7.88 -1.30 -7.04
N VAL A 390 -7.09 -2.36 -7.06
CA VAL A 390 -5.63 -2.32 -7.13
C VAL A 390 -5.13 -3.51 -7.92
N TYR A 391 -4.04 -3.29 -8.66
CA TYR A 391 -3.30 -4.33 -9.35
C TYR A 391 -2.18 -4.81 -8.44
N HIS A 392 -2.08 -6.13 -8.20
CA HIS A 392 -1.12 -6.65 -7.24
C HIS A 392 -0.55 -8.01 -7.66
N ASP A 393 0.74 -8.23 -7.38
CA ASP A 393 1.35 -9.54 -7.48
C ASP A 393 1.31 -10.24 -6.12
N TRP A 394 0.54 -11.33 -6.02
CA TRP A 394 0.42 -12.11 -4.78
C TRP A 394 1.68 -12.88 -4.37
N CYS A 395 2.74 -12.88 -5.19
CA CYS A 395 4.06 -13.31 -4.78
C CYS A 395 4.86 -12.22 -4.03
N GLU A 396 4.31 -11.02 -3.93
CA GLU A 396 4.86 -9.92 -3.14
C GLU A 396 3.92 -9.57 -1.97
N PRO A 397 4.47 -9.04 -0.85
CA PRO A 397 3.65 -8.53 0.23
C PRO A 397 2.75 -7.37 -0.21
N PHE A 398 1.52 -7.38 0.27
CA PHE A 398 0.53 -6.36 -0.03
C PHE A 398 0.78 -5.11 0.82
N SER A 399 0.70 -3.93 0.18
CA SER A 399 0.97 -2.66 0.86
C SER A 399 -0.20 -2.24 1.75
N THR A 400 -0.26 -2.82 2.94
CA THR A 400 -1.26 -2.52 3.97
C THR A 400 -0.70 -2.79 5.36
N TYR A 401 -1.27 -2.13 6.37
CA TYR A 401 -0.96 -2.41 7.77
C TYR A 401 -1.41 -3.83 8.16
N PRO A 402 -0.73 -4.51 9.09
CA PRO A 402 -1.23 -5.75 9.66
C PRO A 402 -2.63 -5.55 10.27
N ARG A 403 -3.49 -6.57 10.17
CA ARG A 403 -4.82 -6.60 10.79
C ARG A 403 -5.75 -5.48 10.26
N THR A 404 -5.77 -5.30 8.95
CA THR A 404 -6.60 -4.29 8.27
C THR A 404 -8.01 -4.79 7.93
N TYR A 405 -8.12 -6.06 7.53
CA TYR A 405 -9.37 -6.62 6.98
C TYR A 405 -10.11 -7.48 8.00
N ASP A 406 -11.44 -7.37 8.00
CA ASP A 406 -12.35 -8.21 8.79
C ASP A 406 -12.69 -9.50 8.02
N LEU A 407 -12.75 -9.41 6.69
CA LEU A 407 -12.96 -10.55 5.80
C LEU A 407 -12.02 -10.49 4.59
N ILE A 408 -11.42 -11.64 4.25
CA ILE A 408 -10.65 -11.82 3.02
C ILE A 408 -11.33 -12.91 2.19
N HIS A 409 -11.70 -12.58 0.97
CA HIS A 409 -12.33 -13.48 0.01
C HIS A 409 -11.35 -13.81 -1.11
N VAL A 410 -11.28 -15.08 -1.50
CA VAL A 410 -10.47 -15.55 -2.62
C VAL A 410 -11.21 -16.62 -3.42
N ASP A 411 -11.30 -16.42 -4.73
CA ASP A 411 -11.73 -17.43 -5.69
C ASP A 411 -10.48 -17.89 -6.47
N ASP A 412 -10.24 -19.21 -6.54
CA ASP A 412 -9.13 -19.83 -7.28
C ASP A 412 -7.74 -19.36 -6.81
N ILE A 413 -7.42 -19.59 -5.52
CA ILE A 413 -6.18 -19.11 -4.87
C ILE A 413 -4.93 -19.75 -5.46
N GLU A 414 -4.96 -21.02 -5.88
CA GLU A 414 -3.80 -21.67 -6.49
C GLU A 414 -3.41 -20.98 -7.81
N SER A 415 -4.38 -20.45 -8.56
CA SER A 415 -4.10 -19.76 -9.83
C SER A 415 -3.34 -18.45 -9.65
N LEU A 416 -3.42 -17.81 -8.47
CA LEU A 416 -2.70 -16.58 -8.16
C LEU A 416 -1.18 -16.79 -8.14
N LEU A 417 -0.78 -18.03 -7.82
CA LEU A 417 0.61 -18.45 -7.64
C LEU A 417 1.21 -19.08 -8.90
N LYS A 418 0.42 -19.31 -9.95
CA LYS A 418 0.87 -19.95 -11.19
C LYS A 418 1.26 -18.91 -12.22
N ASP A 419 2.32 -19.19 -12.96
CA ASP A 419 2.68 -18.44 -14.15
C ASP A 419 1.70 -18.77 -15.28
N PRO A 420 1.06 -17.78 -15.92
CA PRO A 420 0.02 -18.06 -16.93
C PRO A 420 0.53 -18.80 -18.16
N SER A 421 1.82 -18.66 -18.49
CA SER A 421 2.40 -19.22 -19.71
C SER A 421 2.92 -20.65 -19.49
N SER A 422 3.65 -20.86 -18.41
CA SER A 422 4.30 -22.14 -18.09
C SER A 422 3.51 -23.04 -17.15
N GLY A 423 2.53 -22.50 -16.43
CA GLY A 423 1.80 -23.18 -15.37
C GLY A 423 2.63 -23.48 -14.12
N MET A 424 3.91 -23.06 -14.09
CA MET A 424 4.80 -23.28 -12.96
C MET A 424 4.45 -22.37 -11.79
N SER A 425 4.71 -22.84 -10.58
CA SER A 425 4.55 -22.03 -9.36
C SER A 425 5.60 -20.92 -9.34
N ARG A 426 5.15 -19.67 -9.17
CA ARG A 426 5.97 -18.46 -9.01
C ARG A 426 6.41 -18.26 -7.56
N CYS A 427 5.57 -18.67 -6.62
CA CYS A 427 5.80 -18.57 -5.19
C CYS A 427 4.97 -19.61 -4.41
N ASN A 428 5.30 -19.79 -3.13
CA ASN A 428 4.73 -20.85 -2.29
C ASN A 428 3.37 -20.46 -1.69
N LEU A 429 2.44 -21.41 -1.60
CA LEU A 429 1.11 -21.18 -1.01
C LEU A 429 1.17 -20.82 0.48
N VAL A 430 2.13 -21.37 1.22
CA VAL A 430 2.32 -21.07 2.65
C VAL A 430 2.69 -19.58 2.82
N ASP A 431 3.51 -19.02 1.93
CA ASP A 431 3.88 -17.60 1.98
C ASP A 431 2.68 -16.70 1.78
N LEU A 432 1.85 -17.00 0.78
CA LEU A 432 0.59 -16.27 0.56
C LEU A 432 -0.33 -16.39 1.78
N MET A 433 -0.45 -17.58 2.39
CA MET A 433 -1.29 -17.79 3.57
C MET A 433 -0.77 -17.04 4.80
N VAL A 434 0.55 -16.90 4.97
CA VAL A 434 1.16 -16.06 6.04
C VAL A 434 0.92 -14.58 5.77
N GLU A 435 0.94 -14.14 4.51
CA GLU A 435 0.59 -12.76 4.15
C GLU A 435 -0.90 -12.46 4.40
N ILE A 436 -1.80 -13.42 4.08
CA ILE A 436 -3.23 -13.33 4.45
C ILE A 436 -3.37 -13.24 5.98
N ASP A 437 -2.62 -14.04 6.76
CA ASP A 437 -2.62 -13.94 8.23
C ASP A 437 -2.22 -12.54 8.68
N ARG A 438 -1.13 -11.98 8.15
CA ARG A 438 -0.67 -10.63 8.52
C ARG A 438 -1.77 -9.58 8.32
N MET A 439 -2.47 -9.63 7.18
CA MET A 439 -3.51 -8.67 6.81
C MET A 439 -4.83 -8.87 7.58
N LEU A 440 -5.15 -10.10 7.96
CA LEU A 440 -6.41 -10.45 8.61
C LEU A 440 -6.40 -10.10 10.10
N ARG A 441 -7.49 -9.47 10.56
CA ARG A 441 -7.71 -9.19 11.98
C ARG A 441 -7.88 -10.49 12.78
N PRO A 442 -7.44 -10.54 14.05
CA PRO A 442 -7.90 -11.57 14.96
C PRO A 442 -9.43 -11.61 15.02
N LYS A 443 -10.01 -12.81 14.96
CA LYS A 443 -11.45 -13.08 14.77
C LYS A 443 -12.02 -12.72 13.40
N GLY A 444 -11.20 -12.25 12.46
CA GLY A 444 -11.58 -12.09 11.06
C GLY A 444 -11.74 -13.43 10.35
N THR A 445 -12.46 -13.41 9.23
CA THR A 445 -12.86 -14.60 8.48
C THR A 445 -12.20 -14.62 7.10
N VAL A 446 -11.74 -15.78 6.65
CA VAL A 446 -11.34 -16.01 5.25
C VAL A 446 -12.36 -16.94 4.61
N ILE A 447 -12.77 -16.60 3.38
CA ILE A 447 -13.57 -17.47 2.52
C ILE A 447 -12.73 -17.79 1.29
N ILE A 448 -12.37 -19.05 1.13
CA ILE A 448 -11.61 -19.53 -0.04
C ILE A 448 -12.47 -20.53 -0.80
N ARG A 449 -12.64 -20.29 -2.10
CA ARG A 449 -13.25 -21.25 -3.01
C ARG A 449 -12.20 -21.75 -4.00
N ASP A 450 -12.05 -23.07 -4.07
CA ASP A 450 -11.07 -23.71 -4.96
C ASP A 450 -11.44 -25.20 -5.17
N SER A 451 -10.62 -25.91 -5.93
CA SER A 451 -10.63 -27.37 -6.08
C SER A 451 -10.55 -28.09 -4.73
N PRO A 452 -11.14 -29.30 -4.59
CA PRO A 452 -11.07 -30.08 -3.35
C PRO A 452 -9.62 -30.31 -2.88
N GLU A 453 -8.71 -30.58 -3.81
CA GLU A 453 -7.30 -30.82 -3.53
C GLU A 453 -6.60 -29.58 -2.98
N ALA A 454 -6.92 -28.39 -3.47
CA ALA A 454 -6.42 -27.13 -2.92
C ALA A 454 -7.01 -26.86 -1.54
N ILE A 455 -8.31 -27.10 -1.35
CA ILE A 455 -9.01 -26.90 -0.08
C ILE A 455 -8.44 -27.81 1.03
N ASP A 456 -8.07 -29.05 0.71
CA ASP A 456 -7.43 -29.95 1.67
C ASP A 456 -6.06 -29.40 2.12
N LYS A 457 -5.21 -28.95 1.18
CA LYS A 457 -3.92 -28.29 1.51
C LYS A 457 -4.12 -27.03 2.37
N LEU A 458 -5.04 -26.16 1.96
CA LEU A 458 -5.37 -24.92 2.67
C LEU A 458 -5.88 -25.20 4.08
N SER A 459 -6.66 -26.26 4.27
CA SER A 459 -7.13 -26.69 5.59
C SER A 459 -5.95 -27.06 6.49
N HIS A 460 -4.99 -27.85 6.00
CA HIS A 460 -3.78 -28.20 6.75
C HIS A 460 -2.95 -26.97 7.13
N ILE A 461 -2.68 -26.07 6.18
CA ILE A 461 -1.93 -24.84 6.42
C ILE A 461 -2.66 -23.95 7.44
N SER A 462 -3.98 -23.80 7.32
CA SER A 462 -4.80 -23.00 8.23
C SER A 462 -4.69 -23.46 9.69
N HIS A 463 -4.64 -24.77 9.93
CA HIS A 463 -4.42 -25.30 11.29
C HIS A 463 -3.04 -24.93 11.83
N ALA A 464 -1.99 -24.99 11.00
CA ALA A 464 -0.65 -24.54 11.39
C ALA A 464 -0.60 -23.04 11.71
N LEU A 465 -1.40 -22.22 11.03
CA LEU A 465 -1.58 -20.79 11.32
C LEU A 465 -2.51 -20.51 12.52
N ARG A 466 -2.99 -21.56 13.22
CA ARG A 466 -3.89 -21.47 14.39
C ARG A 466 -5.29 -20.94 14.04
N TRP A 467 -5.75 -21.16 12.82
CA TRP A 467 -7.10 -20.83 12.40
C TRP A 467 -8.05 -21.98 12.66
N THR A 468 -9.32 -21.67 12.92
CA THR A 468 -10.40 -22.66 12.97
C THR A 468 -11.08 -22.72 11.61
N THR A 469 -11.20 -23.91 11.02
CA THR A 469 -11.73 -24.10 9.68
C THR A 469 -13.03 -24.90 9.65
N SER A 470 -13.80 -24.69 8.59
CA SER A 470 -14.94 -25.52 8.20
C SER A 470 -15.00 -25.58 6.67
N VAL A 471 -15.21 -26.78 6.13
CA VAL A 471 -15.29 -27.00 4.68
C VAL A 471 -16.74 -27.25 4.32
N HIS A 472 -17.21 -26.57 3.28
CA HIS A 472 -18.59 -26.62 2.80
C HIS A 472 -18.61 -26.95 1.31
N GLU A 473 -19.70 -27.57 0.89
CA GLU A 473 -19.98 -27.75 -0.53
C GLU A 473 -20.34 -26.40 -1.19
N LYS A 474 -20.27 -26.34 -2.52
CA LYS A 474 -20.71 -25.18 -3.30
C LYS A 474 -22.23 -24.98 -3.23
N GLU A 475 -22.69 -23.80 -3.66
CA GLU A 475 -24.10 -23.46 -3.75
C GLU A 475 -24.86 -24.37 -4.74
N PRO A 476 -26.15 -24.68 -4.46
CA PRO A 476 -26.97 -25.47 -5.37
C PRO A 476 -27.07 -24.87 -6.78
N GLY A 477 -27.06 -25.72 -7.81
CA GLY A 477 -27.13 -25.28 -9.21
C GLY A 477 -25.84 -24.68 -9.77
N SER A 478 -24.73 -24.76 -9.02
CA SER A 478 -23.39 -24.39 -9.50
C SER A 478 -22.73 -25.58 -10.20
N HIS A 479 -22.09 -25.37 -11.35
CA HIS A 479 -21.34 -26.41 -12.09
C HIS A 479 -19.88 -26.45 -11.61
N GLY A 480 -19.22 -27.61 -11.60
CA GLY A 480 -17.83 -27.77 -11.17
C GLY A 480 -17.64 -28.71 -9.96
N ARG A 481 -16.41 -28.89 -9.47
CA ARG A 481 -16.12 -29.71 -8.27
C ARG A 481 -15.60 -28.87 -7.09
N GLU A 482 -15.76 -27.55 -7.16
CA GLU A 482 -15.25 -26.61 -6.18
C GLU A 482 -15.86 -26.82 -4.80
N ARG A 483 -15.06 -26.56 -3.76
CA ARG A 483 -15.46 -26.51 -2.35
C ARG A 483 -15.15 -25.15 -1.75
N VAL A 484 -15.79 -24.85 -0.63
CA VAL A 484 -15.64 -23.57 0.07
C VAL A 484 -15.05 -23.81 1.46
N LEU A 485 -13.85 -23.31 1.71
CA LEU A 485 -13.24 -23.24 3.02
C LEU A 485 -13.65 -21.93 3.69
N VAL A 486 -14.23 -22.02 4.87
CA VAL A 486 -14.43 -20.88 5.77
C VAL A 486 -13.50 -21.04 6.96
N ALA A 487 -12.57 -20.11 7.12
CA ALA A 487 -11.60 -20.10 8.21
C ALA A 487 -11.74 -18.85 9.07
N THR A 488 -11.50 -18.96 10.37
CA THR A 488 -11.49 -17.83 11.30
C THR A 488 -10.16 -17.78 12.05
N LYS A 489 -9.51 -16.62 12.01
CA LYS A 489 -8.24 -16.42 12.71
C LYS A 489 -8.44 -16.32 14.21
N SER A 490 -7.72 -17.13 14.97
CA SER A 490 -7.77 -17.09 16.44
C SER A 490 -7.06 -15.84 16.97
N LEU A 491 -7.56 -15.30 18.08
CA LEU A 491 -6.82 -14.31 18.86
C LEU A 491 -5.87 -15.06 19.79
N TRP A 492 -4.57 -14.89 19.59
CA TRP A 492 -3.52 -15.45 20.41
C TRP A 492 -2.62 -14.33 20.97
N LYS A 493 -1.84 -14.62 22.01
CA LYS A 493 -0.92 -13.68 22.66
C LYS A 493 0.50 -14.26 22.64
N LEU A 494 1.50 -13.39 22.56
CA LEU A 494 2.88 -13.80 22.81
C LEU A 494 2.97 -14.33 24.25
N THR A 495 3.65 -15.46 24.45
CA THR A 495 3.95 -15.96 25.79
C THR A 495 5.05 -15.09 26.41
N SER A 496 4.92 -14.78 27.69
CA SER A 496 5.80 -13.86 28.43
C SER A 496 7.29 -14.24 28.46
N ALA A 497 7.65 -15.46 28.01
CA ALA A 497 9.03 -15.94 27.91
C ALA A 497 9.80 -15.43 26.68
N SER A 498 9.17 -14.60 25.83
CA SER A 498 9.73 -14.12 24.55
C SER A 498 9.87 -12.58 24.48
N HIS A 499 9.86 -11.91 25.63
CA HIS A 499 10.06 -10.47 25.78
C HIS A 499 11.48 -10.11 26.21
#